data_AF-A0A3S3QMG5-F1
#
_entry.id   AF-A0A3S3QMG5-F1
#
_cell.length_a   1.000
_cell.length_b   1.000
_cell.length_c   1.000
_cell.angle_alpha   90.00
_cell.angle_beta   90.00
_cell.angle_gamma   90.00
#
_symmetry.space_group_name_H-M   'P 1'
#
loop_
_entity.id
_entity.type
_entity.pdbx_description
1 polymer ?
#
loop_
_entity_poly.entity_id
_entity_poly.type
_entity_poly.pdbx_seq_one_letter_code
_entity_poly.pdbx_strand_id
1 'polypeptide(L)'
;MAKIIYKKLDIPIEPKISPLAEEGQEICEFWAFVFDDYIETHHDEREETCECVLQIGYGNLSPKEGEMMRPLEVIFSELWNSIKQRSSHEWQKRFIDSIRNWFVFTQALMKHKVNDKIPTIAEFISYRWFEAANDMTINLIEFAVQKFLP
;
A
#
# COMPACT_ATOMS: atom_id res chain seq x y z
N MET A 1 -2.80 -25.98 -13.32
CA MET A 1 -3.57 -24.85 -13.90
C MET A 1 -2.72 -23.58 -14.01
N ALA A 2 -2.05 -23.14 -12.94
CA ALA A 2 -1.18 -21.96 -12.93
C ALA A 2 -0.12 -21.91 -14.07
N LYS A 3 0.62 -23.00 -14.33
CA LYS A 3 1.61 -23.08 -15.43
C LYS A 3 1.07 -22.79 -16.85
N ILE A 4 -0.22 -23.00 -17.10
CA ILE A 4 -0.83 -22.75 -18.41
C ILE A 4 -1.16 -21.26 -18.58
N ILE A 5 -1.51 -20.57 -17.48
CA ILE A 5 -1.81 -19.13 -17.46
C ILE A 5 -0.52 -18.33 -17.68
N TYR A 6 0.55 -18.65 -16.97
CA TYR A 6 1.86 -17.98 -17.11
C TYR A 6 2.43 -18.08 -18.54
N LYS A 7 2.25 -19.21 -19.21
CA LYS A 7 2.68 -19.42 -20.61
C LYS A 7 1.92 -18.56 -21.63
N LYS A 8 0.65 -18.21 -21.36
CA LYS A 8 -0.14 -17.35 -22.24
C LYS A 8 0.18 -15.87 -22.08
N LEU A 9 0.73 -15.47 -20.93
CA LEU A 9 1.03 -14.08 -20.57
C LEU A 9 2.51 -13.71 -20.75
N ASP A 10 3.33 -14.62 -21.28
CA ASP A 10 4.79 -14.46 -21.43
C ASP A 10 5.49 -14.05 -20.11
N ILE A 11 4.98 -14.58 -19.00
CA ILE A 11 5.53 -14.38 -17.67
C ILE A 11 6.54 -15.51 -17.43
N PRO A 12 7.84 -15.21 -17.28
CA PRO A 12 8.85 -16.24 -17.04
C PRO A 12 8.54 -17.01 -15.76
N ILE A 13 8.75 -18.34 -15.80
CA ILE A 13 8.44 -19.28 -14.70
C ILE A 13 9.27 -18.96 -13.45
N GLU A 14 10.44 -18.36 -13.64
CA GLU A 14 11.19 -17.64 -12.62
C GLU A 14 11.26 -16.18 -13.04
N PRO A 15 10.53 -15.27 -12.37
CA PRO A 15 10.73 -13.85 -12.62
C PRO A 15 12.19 -13.52 -12.33
N LYS A 16 12.88 -12.90 -13.30
CA LYS A 16 14.11 -12.18 -13.00
C LYS A 16 13.69 -10.95 -12.19
N ILE A 17 13.58 -11.13 -10.88
CA ILE A 17 13.31 -10.05 -9.95
C ILE A 17 14.51 -9.11 -9.99
N SER A 18 14.27 -7.81 -10.08
CA SER A 18 15.34 -6.83 -9.92
C SER A 18 15.71 -6.79 -8.44
N PRO A 19 16.96 -7.08 -8.04
CA PRO A 19 17.34 -7.12 -6.62
C PRO A 19 17.03 -5.82 -5.87
N LEU A 20 17.12 -4.69 -6.58
CA LEU A 20 16.80 -3.38 -6.05
C LEU A 20 15.29 -3.12 -5.94
N ALA A 21 14.47 -3.75 -6.79
CA ALA A 21 13.01 -3.67 -6.70
C ALA A 21 12.47 -4.62 -5.62
N GLU A 22 13.16 -5.75 -5.39
CA GLU A 22 12.90 -6.68 -4.29
C GLU A 22 13.09 -5.99 -2.94
N GLU A 23 14.23 -5.31 -2.74
CA GLU A 23 14.47 -4.51 -1.53
C GLU A 23 13.40 -3.44 -1.32
N GLY A 24 13.00 -2.74 -2.40
CA GLY A 24 11.92 -1.75 -2.33
C GLY A 24 10.55 -2.35 -1.99
N GLN A 25 10.26 -3.57 -2.47
CA GLN A 25 9.05 -4.31 -2.11
C GLN A 25 9.07 -4.73 -0.64
N GLU A 26 10.15 -5.35 -0.17
CA GLU A 26 10.29 -5.83 1.20
C GLU A 26 10.12 -4.70 2.22
N ILE A 27 10.76 -3.55 1.97
CA ILE A 27 10.63 -2.37 2.83
C ILE A 27 9.19 -1.84 2.81
N CYS A 28 8.52 -1.86 1.65
CA CYS A 28 7.13 -1.45 1.55
C CYS A 28 6.17 -2.36 2.30
N GLU A 29 6.37 -3.67 2.21
CA GLU A 29 5.57 -4.66 2.94
C GLU A 29 5.79 -4.51 4.46
N PHE A 30 7.04 -4.37 4.89
CA PHE A 30 7.36 -4.15 6.30
C PHE A 30 6.74 -2.85 6.83
N TRP A 31 6.85 -1.75 6.07
CA TRP A 31 6.19 -0.49 6.42
C TRP A 31 4.68 -0.68 6.56
N ALA A 32 4.03 -1.40 5.64
CA ALA A 32 2.60 -1.62 5.68
C ALA A 32 2.17 -2.39 6.94
N PHE A 33 2.91 -3.42 7.35
CA PHE A 33 2.63 -4.15 8.60
C PHE A 33 2.71 -3.24 9.83
N VAL A 34 3.79 -2.47 9.96
CA VAL A 34 3.96 -1.56 11.10
C VAL A 34 2.91 -0.45 11.09
N PHE A 35 2.56 0.05 9.89
CA PHE A 35 1.54 1.07 9.72
C PHE A 35 0.15 0.56 10.11
N ASP A 36 -0.19 -0.67 9.72
CA ASP A 36 -1.45 -1.34 10.08
C ASP A 36 -1.63 -1.43 11.60
N ASP A 37 -0.63 -1.99 12.30
CA ASP A 37 -0.62 -2.07 13.76
C ASP A 37 -0.74 -0.70 14.42
N TYR A 38 -0.06 0.32 13.87
CA TYR A 38 -0.13 1.69 14.38
C TYR A 38 -1.54 2.26 14.26
N ILE A 39 -2.15 2.21 13.07
CA ILE A 39 -3.49 2.75 12.87
C ILE A 39 -4.56 1.94 13.61
N GLU A 40 -4.34 0.65 13.84
CA GLU A 40 -5.19 -0.18 14.68
C GLU A 40 -5.19 0.27 16.14
N THR A 41 -4.04 0.68 16.68
CA THR A 41 -3.87 1.00 18.11
C THR A 41 -4.04 2.48 18.44
N HIS A 42 -3.79 3.39 17.49
CA HIS A 42 -3.84 4.84 17.68
C HIS A 42 -5.09 5.45 17.03
N HIS A 43 -6.26 5.12 17.57
CA HIS A 43 -7.55 5.50 16.98
C HIS A 43 -7.71 7.00 16.73
N ASP A 44 -7.24 7.84 17.67
CA ASP A 44 -7.44 9.29 17.62
C ASP A 44 -6.56 9.98 16.56
N GLU A 45 -5.42 9.38 16.22
CA GLU A 45 -4.45 9.94 15.26
C GLU A 45 -4.56 9.31 13.86
N ARG A 46 -5.36 8.25 13.72
CA ARG A 46 -5.46 7.45 12.49
C ARG A 46 -5.78 8.28 11.26
N GLU A 47 -6.85 9.07 11.32
CA GLU A 47 -7.34 9.80 10.13
C GLU A 47 -6.32 10.82 9.66
N GLU A 48 -5.72 11.57 10.59
CA GLU A 48 -4.64 12.51 10.30
C GLU A 48 -3.41 11.79 9.71
N THR A 49 -3.00 10.67 10.28
CA THR A 49 -1.84 9.90 9.82
C THR A 49 -2.06 9.33 8.42
N CYS A 50 -3.23 8.72 8.16
CA CYS A 50 -3.60 8.23 6.83
C CYS A 50 -3.62 9.37 5.80
N GLU A 51 -4.18 10.52 6.15
CA GLU A 51 -4.23 11.68 5.26
C GLU A 51 -2.83 12.22 4.96
N CYS A 52 -1.95 12.32 5.98
CA CYS A 52 -0.56 12.74 5.79
C CYS A 52 0.18 11.83 4.80
N VAL A 53 0.05 10.51 4.94
CA VAL A 53 0.61 9.53 4.00
C VAL A 53 0.07 9.72 2.57
N LEU A 54 -1.23 9.96 2.42
CA LEU A 54 -1.82 10.22 1.10
C LEU A 54 -1.32 11.53 0.49
N GLN A 55 -1.19 12.60 1.29
CA GLN A 55 -0.64 13.87 0.82
C GLN A 55 0.81 13.74 0.37
N ILE A 56 1.62 12.90 1.04
CA ILE A 56 2.97 12.53 0.59
C ILE A 56 2.89 11.74 -0.73
N GLY A 57 2.00 10.75 -0.80
CA GLY A 57 1.77 9.90 -1.97
C GLY A 57 1.42 10.70 -3.22
N TYR A 58 0.50 11.66 -3.09
CA TYR A 58 0.07 12.56 -4.15
C TYR A 58 1.08 13.68 -4.46
N GLY A 59 2.15 13.83 -3.67
CA GLY A 59 3.18 14.84 -3.88
C GLY A 59 2.79 16.25 -3.42
N ASN A 60 1.74 16.36 -2.61
CA ASN A 60 1.28 17.63 -2.01
C ASN A 60 2.03 17.97 -0.72
N LEU A 61 2.63 16.96 -0.09
CA LEU A 61 3.44 17.10 1.11
C LEU A 61 4.81 16.45 0.91
N SER A 62 5.84 17.10 1.39
CA SER A 62 7.20 16.56 1.46
C SER A 62 7.77 16.87 2.84
N PRO A 63 8.36 15.90 3.55
CA PRO A 63 9.06 16.19 4.79
C PRO A 63 10.15 17.22 4.51
N LYS A 64 10.08 18.39 5.15
CA LYS A 64 11.16 19.38 5.11
C LYS A 64 12.07 19.19 6.30
N GLU A 65 13.35 19.51 6.11
CA GLU A 65 14.32 19.52 7.18
C GLU A 65 13.85 20.46 8.31
N GLY A 66 13.66 19.90 9.52
CA GLY A 66 13.18 20.63 10.70
C GLY A 66 11.66 20.66 10.91
N GLU A 67 10.84 20.16 9.97
CA GLU A 67 9.40 19.95 10.22
C GLU A 67 9.20 18.64 11.00
N MET A 68 8.42 18.68 12.08
CA MET A 68 8.14 17.50 12.91
C MET A 68 7.10 16.63 12.20
N MET A 69 7.56 15.56 11.57
CA MET A 69 6.73 14.54 10.93
C MET A 69 6.83 13.21 11.70
N ARG A 70 5.79 12.38 11.71
CA ARG A 70 5.84 11.09 12.42
C ARG A 70 6.85 10.16 11.74
N PRO A 71 7.57 9.29 12.47
CA PRO A 71 8.54 8.37 11.86
C PRO A 71 7.98 7.53 10.71
N LEU A 72 6.73 7.07 10.80
CA LEU A 72 6.09 6.26 9.74
C LEU A 72 5.83 7.04 8.45
N GLU A 73 5.53 8.33 8.56
CA GLU A 73 5.30 9.24 7.43
C GLU A 73 6.64 9.57 6.74
N VAL A 74 7.72 9.75 7.53
CA VAL A 74 9.08 9.95 7.01
C VAL A 74 9.56 8.72 6.24
N ILE A 75 9.42 7.53 6.84
CA ILE A 75 9.79 6.25 6.19
C ILE A 75 9.01 6.07 4.89
N PHE A 76 7.69 6.33 4.92
CA PHE A 76 6.87 6.27 3.71
C PHE A 76 7.38 7.22 2.63
N SER A 77 7.72 8.48 2.98
CA SER A 77 8.24 9.45 2.02
C SER A 77 9.56 8.99 1.36
N GLU A 78 10.50 8.47 2.14
CA GLU A 78 11.78 7.97 1.62
C GLU A 78 11.57 6.78 0.68
N LEU A 79 10.78 5.80 1.12
CA LEU A 79 10.39 4.64 0.32
C LEU A 79 9.69 5.08 -0.98
N TRP A 80 8.71 5.98 -0.86
CA TRP A 80 7.93 6.46 -2.00
C TRP A 80 8.81 7.19 -3.02
N ASN A 81 9.78 7.98 -2.57
CA ASN A 81 10.75 8.62 -3.46
C ASN A 81 11.60 7.59 -4.23
N SER A 82 12.00 6.50 -3.59
CA SER A 82 12.70 5.39 -4.25
C SER A 82 11.82 4.69 -5.30
N ILE A 83 10.57 4.38 -4.94
CA ILE A 83 9.60 3.72 -5.83
C ILE A 83 9.30 4.59 -7.06
N LYS A 84 9.07 5.90 -6.87
CA LYS A 84 8.77 6.83 -7.98
C LYS A 84 9.86 6.87 -9.04
N GLN A 85 11.13 6.74 -8.66
CA GLN A 85 12.25 6.78 -9.61
C GLN A 85 12.27 5.57 -10.56
N ARG A 86 11.52 4.52 -10.26
CA ARG A 86 11.57 3.21 -10.94
C ARG A 86 10.22 2.74 -11.44
N SER A 87 9.23 3.61 -11.48
CA SER A 87 7.85 3.27 -11.86
C SER A 87 7.26 4.31 -12.81
N SER A 88 6.27 3.90 -13.61
CA SER A 88 5.54 4.84 -14.46
C SER A 88 4.57 5.68 -13.64
N HIS A 89 4.24 6.89 -14.12
CA HIS A 89 3.24 7.74 -13.46
C HIS A 89 1.86 7.09 -13.35
N GLU A 90 1.46 6.30 -14.35
CA GLU A 90 0.19 5.56 -14.34
C GLU A 90 0.19 4.52 -13.22
N TRP A 91 1.26 3.74 -13.09
CA TRP A 91 1.40 2.78 -11.99
C TRP A 91 1.47 3.49 -10.63
N GLN A 92 2.21 4.60 -10.52
CA GLN A 92 2.31 5.37 -9.28
C GLN A 92 0.93 5.81 -8.79
N LYS A 93 0.07 6.30 -9.71
CA LYS A 93 -1.30 6.66 -9.40
C LYS A 93 -2.11 5.47 -8.90
N ARG A 94 -2.04 4.33 -9.60
CA ARG A 94 -2.75 3.09 -9.18
C ARG A 94 -2.29 2.62 -7.81
N PHE A 95 -0.99 2.69 -7.55
CA PHE A 95 -0.41 2.30 -6.27
C PHE A 95 -0.93 3.19 -5.12
N ILE A 96 -0.88 4.51 -5.26
CA ILE A 96 -1.43 5.41 -4.24
C ILE A 96 -2.95 5.26 -4.08
N ASP A 97 -3.68 5.06 -5.17
CA ASP A 97 -5.12 4.78 -5.11
C ASP A 97 -5.41 3.46 -4.36
N SER A 98 -4.54 2.45 -4.46
CA SER A 98 -4.66 1.20 -3.68
C SER A 98 -4.41 1.41 -2.18
N ILE A 99 -3.45 2.26 -1.80
CA ILE A 99 -3.23 2.67 -0.40
C ILE A 99 -4.45 3.44 0.12
N ARG A 100 -4.99 4.37 -0.66
CA ARG A 100 -6.21 5.11 -0.29
C ARG A 100 -7.38 4.14 -0.03
N ASN A 101 -7.58 3.17 -0.92
CA ASN A 101 -8.63 2.18 -0.74
C ASN A 101 -8.42 1.39 0.56
N TRP A 102 -7.19 0.90 0.80
CA TRP A 102 -6.84 0.25 2.06
C TRP A 102 -7.26 1.10 3.27
N PHE A 103 -6.86 2.37 3.34
CA PHE A 103 -7.21 3.25 4.45
C PHE A 103 -8.72 3.45 4.62
N VAL A 104 -9.45 3.66 3.52
CA VAL A 104 -10.91 3.83 3.56
C VAL A 104 -11.60 2.59 4.15
N PHE A 105 -11.21 1.41 3.70
CA PHE A 105 -11.85 0.16 4.15
C PHE A 105 -11.39 -0.28 5.54
N THR A 106 -10.14 0.01 5.93
CA THR A 106 -9.68 -0.14 7.32
C THR A 106 -10.51 0.74 8.25
N GLN A 107 -10.73 2.01 7.90
CA GLN A 107 -11.59 2.89 8.69
C GLN A 107 -13.04 2.38 8.76
N ALA A 108 -13.58 1.87 7.66
CA ALA A 108 -14.94 1.32 7.64
C ALA A 108 -15.09 0.13 8.61
N LEU A 109 -14.18 -0.85 8.57
CA LEU A 109 -14.21 -2.00 9.48
C LEU A 109 -13.89 -1.61 10.92
N MET A 110 -12.96 -0.67 11.14
CA MET A 110 -12.63 -0.21 12.48
C MET A 110 -13.77 0.55 13.15
N LYS A 111 -14.65 1.22 12.40
CA LYS A 111 -15.87 1.81 12.98
C LYS A 111 -16.77 0.75 13.62
N HIS A 112 -16.79 -0.49 13.13
CA HIS A 112 -17.50 -1.57 13.81
C HIS A 112 -16.81 -1.92 15.12
N LYS A 113 -15.48 -2.16 15.10
CA LYS A 113 -14.67 -2.50 16.28
C LYS A 113 -14.76 -1.46 17.40
N VAL A 114 -14.64 -0.16 17.09
CA VAL A 114 -14.69 0.93 18.07
C VAL A 114 -16.08 1.11 18.69
N ASN A 115 -17.15 0.75 17.97
CA ASN A 115 -18.53 0.87 18.47
C ASN A 115 -19.09 -0.44 19.04
N ASP A 116 -18.23 -1.43 19.33
CA ASP A 116 -18.63 -2.78 19.77
C ASP A 116 -19.68 -3.44 18.86
N LYS A 117 -19.59 -3.18 17.55
CA LYS A 117 -20.46 -3.76 16.53
C LYS A 117 -19.72 -4.82 15.74
N ILE A 118 -20.47 -5.80 15.26
CA ILE A 118 -19.98 -6.82 14.33
C ILE A 118 -20.46 -6.41 12.92
N PRO A 119 -19.57 -6.34 11.92
CA PRO A 119 -20.01 -6.12 10.54
C PRO A 119 -20.86 -7.30 10.06
N THR A 120 -21.81 -7.05 9.17
CA THR A 120 -22.52 -8.12 8.48
C THR A 120 -21.56 -8.94 7.63
N ILE A 121 -21.93 -10.18 7.29
CA ILE A 121 -21.13 -11.02 6.38
C ILE A 121 -20.90 -10.32 5.03
N ALA A 122 -21.92 -9.62 4.52
CA ALA A 122 -21.82 -8.89 3.27
C ALA A 122 -20.81 -7.74 3.35
N GLU A 123 -20.85 -6.93 4.42
CA GLU A 123 -19.87 -5.86 4.66
C GLU A 123 -18.47 -6.43 4.81
N PHE A 124 -18.29 -7.45 5.66
CA PHE A 124 -16.99 -8.06 5.90
C PHE A 124 -16.37 -8.60 4.61
N ILE A 125 -17.10 -9.41 3.83
CA ILE A 125 -16.59 -9.96 2.56
C ILE A 125 -16.29 -8.85 1.55
N SER A 126 -17.12 -7.80 1.49
CA SER A 126 -16.93 -6.69 0.54
C SER A 126 -15.73 -5.81 0.88
N TYR A 127 -15.40 -5.67 2.17
CA TYR A 127 -14.35 -4.75 2.63
C TYR A 127 -13.00 -5.46 2.82
N ARG A 128 -13.02 -6.74 3.22
CA ARG A 128 -11.82 -7.48 3.61
C ARG A 128 -10.79 -7.60 2.49
N TRP A 129 -11.22 -7.64 1.23
CA TRP A 129 -10.28 -7.61 0.09
C TRP A 129 -9.39 -6.36 0.12
N PHE A 130 -9.99 -5.20 0.33
CA PHE A 130 -9.30 -3.91 0.32
C PHE A 130 -8.59 -3.60 1.63
N GLU A 131 -9.23 -3.91 2.76
CA GLU A 131 -8.65 -3.69 4.08
C GLU A 131 -7.42 -4.59 4.33
N ALA A 132 -7.33 -5.76 3.68
CA ALA A 132 -6.11 -6.57 3.68
C ALA A 132 -5.03 -6.09 2.69
N ALA A 133 -5.15 -4.88 2.14
CA ALA A 133 -4.21 -4.25 1.21
C ALA A 133 -3.84 -5.08 -0.05
N ASN A 134 -4.71 -6.01 -0.49
CA ASN A 134 -4.39 -6.92 -1.59
C ASN A 134 -4.03 -6.20 -2.90
N ASP A 135 -4.74 -5.13 -3.25
CA ASP A 135 -4.47 -4.36 -4.47
C ASP A 135 -3.06 -3.72 -4.44
N MET A 136 -2.61 -3.27 -3.26
CA MET A 136 -1.26 -2.75 -3.07
C MET A 136 -0.21 -3.84 -3.29
N THR A 137 -0.41 -5.03 -2.71
CA THR A 137 0.49 -6.18 -2.91
C THR A 137 0.55 -6.61 -4.37
N ILE A 138 -0.58 -6.64 -5.08
CA ILE A 138 -0.61 -6.97 -6.51
C ILE A 138 0.19 -5.95 -7.32
N ASN A 139 0.04 -4.66 -7.03
CA ASN A 139 0.83 -3.60 -7.67
C ASN A 139 2.33 -3.78 -7.41
N LEU A 140 2.74 -4.21 -6.20
CA LEU A 140 4.15 -4.47 -5.88
C LEU A 140 4.75 -5.60 -6.70
N ILE A 141 3.96 -6.60 -7.14
CA ILE A 141 4.45 -7.65 -8.06
C ILE A 141 4.92 -7.03 -9.37
N GLU A 142 4.12 -6.13 -9.96
CA GLU A 142 4.49 -5.40 -11.19
C GLU A 142 5.78 -4.60 -11.00
N PHE A 143 5.92 -3.95 -9.84
CA PHE A 143 7.12 -3.22 -9.48
C PHE A 143 8.34 -4.13 -9.33
N ALA A 144 8.23 -5.26 -8.63
CA ALA A 144 9.33 -6.19 -8.39
C ALA A 144 9.90 -6.77 -9.68
N VAL A 145 9.02 -7.09 -10.64
CA VAL A 145 9.42 -7.59 -11.97
C VAL A 145 9.70 -6.48 -12.97
N GLN A 146 9.52 -5.21 -12.57
CA GLN A 146 9.67 -4.01 -13.41
C GLN A 146 8.88 -4.12 -14.73
N LYS A 147 7.66 -4.66 -14.65
CA LYS A 147 6.70 -4.73 -15.77
C LYS A 147 5.36 -4.19 -15.31
N PHE A 148 5.05 -2.99 -15.80
CA PHE A 148 3.82 -2.28 -15.46
C PHE A 148 2.74 -2.59 -16.47
N LEU A 149 1.58 -3.04 -16.01
CA LEU A 149 0.42 -3.21 -16.86
C LEU A 149 -0.12 -1.83 -17.30
N PRO A 150 -0.66 -1.71 -18.52
CA PRO A 150 -1.33 -0.50 -18.96
C PRO A 150 -2.54 -0.19 -18.07
#